data_AF-A0A0L1L0E7-F1
#
_entry.id   AF-A0A0L1L0E7-F1
#
_cell.length_a   1.000
_cell.length_b   1.000
_cell.length_c   1.000
_cell.angle_alpha   90.00
_cell.angle_beta   90.00
_cell.angle_gamma   90.00
#
_symmetry.space_group_name_H-M   'P 1'
#
loop_
_entity.id
_entity.type
_entity.pdbx_description
1 polymer ?
#
loop_
_entity_poly.entity_id
_entity_poly.type
_entity_poly.pdbx_seq_one_letter_code
_entity_poly.pdbx_strand_id
1 'polypeptide(L)'
;MQTIRYNHRLMDLIVWSRLSGITWWNKIAISNGVRGRGLFTTQSIAANDIVLSVPLRATFSFLNFEYERKFPIKVAPHDYGLSLSWWPDLDWGTFALIAWLTSKSLQRNPNTNPYIQALPRYMDSPQSDALENPNAPFGILRSIALQSMRSKEYVEATESLITYSNSHRAQFDQEFLWLYTMVRSRSIPLWSSQGGHEAFRNTVYGKHSENSNGDMCCIVPMLDMINHASADANVSIGFPGEEVSDLIIEHSASKPVEVDLSDDFCLPRISPKAFIVVRAVQDLPAGIELLMNYNAFYGFDEEIFSAWFDIPLREGLSQGDGRQEFKYRMKKG
;
A
#
# COMPACT_ATOMS: atom_id res chain seq x y z
N MET A 1 -12.44 29.99 12.75
CA MET A 1 -11.59 29.07 13.54
C MET A 1 -12.13 27.66 13.36
N GLN A 2 -11.54 26.87 12.45
CA GLN A 2 -11.84 25.44 12.37
C GLN A 2 -11.07 24.75 13.50
N THR A 3 -11.78 24.15 14.44
CA THR A 3 -11.20 23.28 15.46
C THR A 3 -10.54 22.10 14.76
N ILE A 4 -9.20 22.02 14.84
CA ILE A 4 -8.43 20.85 14.42
C ILE A 4 -8.89 19.69 15.30
N ARG A 5 -9.82 18.87 14.81
CA ARG A 5 -10.24 17.65 15.51
C ARG A 5 -9.07 16.68 15.50
N TYR A 6 -8.52 16.42 16.68
CA TYR A 6 -7.44 15.45 16.90
C TYR A 6 -7.85 14.06 16.40
N ASN A 7 -7.07 13.47 15.50
CA ASN A 7 -7.27 12.12 15.01
C ASN A 7 -6.22 11.19 15.62
N HIS A 8 -6.60 10.45 16.68
CA HIS A 8 -5.69 9.55 17.40
C HIS A 8 -5.03 8.52 16.48
N ARG A 9 -5.77 7.93 15.52
CA ARG A 9 -5.23 6.94 14.58
C ARG A 9 -4.14 7.52 13.68
N LEU A 10 -4.26 8.80 13.33
CA LEU A 10 -3.25 9.48 12.53
C LEU A 10 -1.97 9.70 13.32
N MET A 11 -2.09 10.04 14.61
CA MET A 11 -0.94 10.18 15.50
C MET A 11 -0.27 8.84 15.76
N ASP A 12 -1.05 7.77 15.97
CA ASP A 12 -0.51 6.41 16.12
C ASP A 12 0.24 5.96 14.86
N LEU A 13 -0.29 6.28 13.67
CA LEU A 13 0.40 6.07 12.40
C LEU A 13 1.71 6.86 12.31
N ILE A 14 1.70 8.15 12.67
CA ILE A 14 2.91 9.02 12.66
C ILE A 14 3.99 8.48 13.61
N VAL A 15 3.59 8.05 14.81
CA VAL A 15 4.52 7.50 15.80
C VAL A 15 5.07 6.17 15.31
N TRP A 16 4.19 5.28 14.85
CA TRP A 16 4.58 3.96 14.33
C TRP A 16 5.51 4.06 13.11
N SER A 17 5.24 4.98 12.18
CA SER A 17 6.07 5.14 10.98
C SER A 17 7.50 5.53 11.37
N ARG A 18 7.65 6.49 12.30
CA ARG A 18 8.96 6.88 12.85
C ARG A 18 9.66 5.73 13.58
N LEU A 19 8.94 4.98 14.41
CA LEU A 19 9.49 3.80 15.11
C LEU A 19 9.90 2.68 14.15
N SER A 20 9.21 2.54 13.03
CA SER A 20 9.52 1.58 11.97
C SER A 20 10.69 2.01 11.07
N GLY A 21 11.27 3.19 11.33
CA GLY A 21 12.38 3.76 10.55
C GLY A 21 11.93 4.45 9.25
N ILE A 22 10.62 4.67 9.06
CA ILE A 22 10.11 5.47 7.95
C ILE A 22 10.47 6.93 8.21
N THR A 23 11.26 7.50 7.30
CA THR A 23 11.72 8.87 7.40
C THR A 23 11.05 9.71 6.33
N TRP A 24 10.04 10.47 6.77
CA TRP A 24 9.62 11.69 6.12
C TRP A 24 10.49 12.85 6.56
N TRP A 25 10.98 13.65 5.63
CA TRP A 25 11.67 14.88 5.99
C TRP A 25 10.65 15.83 6.60
N ASN A 26 11.02 16.69 7.56
CA ASN A 26 10.13 17.64 8.26
C ASN A 26 9.38 18.65 7.35
N LYS A 27 9.48 18.44 6.05
CA LYS A 27 8.91 19.17 4.94
C LYS A 27 7.60 18.56 4.44
N ILE A 28 7.04 17.51 5.07
CA ILE A 28 5.76 16.92 4.65
C ILE A 28 4.77 16.73 5.81
N ALA A 29 3.48 16.85 5.52
CA ALA A 29 2.38 16.63 6.45
C ALA A 29 1.24 15.86 5.79
N ILE A 30 0.47 15.12 6.59
CA ILE A 30 -0.76 14.49 6.13
C ILE A 30 -1.88 15.53 6.20
N SER A 31 -2.57 15.74 5.08
CA SER A 31 -3.75 16.61 5.01
C SER A 31 -4.84 15.98 4.14
N ASN A 32 -6.05 16.54 4.17
CA ASN A 32 -7.08 16.18 3.20
C ASN A 32 -6.79 16.92 1.89
N GLY A 33 -6.59 16.16 0.82
CA GLY A 33 -6.49 16.62 -0.55
C GLY A 33 -7.76 16.37 -1.35
N VAL A 34 -7.63 16.43 -2.67
CA VAL A 34 -8.77 16.34 -3.61
C VAL A 34 -9.39 14.94 -3.63
N ARG A 35 -8.60 13.89 -3.35
CA ARG A 35 -8.99 12.46 -3.44
C ARG A 35 -8.92 11.75 -2.08
N GLY A 36 -9.24 12.47 -1.00
CA GLY A 36 -9.11 11.97 0.37
C GLY A 36 -7.81 12.42 1.03
N ARG A 37 -7.22 11.61 1.92
CA ARG A 37 -5.95 11.99 2.58
C ARG A 37 -4.79 11.94 1.56
N GLY A 38 -3.93 12.94 1.62
CA GLY A 38 -2.72 13.05 0.82
C GLY A 38 -1.53 13.54 1.64
N LEU A 39 -0.34 13.51 1.04
CA LEU A 39 0.86 14.12 1.60
C LEU A 39 1.07 15.50 0.98
N PHE A 40 1.34 16.50 1.81
CA PHE A 40 1.52 17.89 1.40
C PHE A 40 2.85 18.41 1.88
N THR A 41 3.52 19.21 1.06
CA THR A 41 4.73 19.91 1.47
C THR A 41 4.42 20.97 2.53
N THR A 42 5.18 21.02 3.61
CA THR A 42 5.13 22.08 4.63
C THR A 42 6.18 23.16 4.39
N GLN A 43 7.19 22.85 3.57
CA GLN A 43 8.32 23.71 3.19
C GLN A 43 8.72 23.42 1.74
N SER A 44 9.56 24.26 1.15
CA SER A 44 10.09 24.00 -0.18
C SER A 44 11.04 22.78 -0.18
N ILE A 45 10.93 22.00 -1.25
CA ILE A 45 11.77 20.82 -1.51
C ILE A 45 12.44 21.04 -2.87
N ALA A 46 13.75 20.85 -2.96
CA ALA A 46 14.45 21.01 -4.22
C ALA A 46 14.23 19.78 -5.12
N ALA A 47 14.36 19.96 -6.43
CA ALA A 47 14.36 18.86 -7.38
C ALA A 47 15.43 17.81 -6.99
N ASN A 48 15.06 16.53 -7.11
CA ASN A 48 15.84 15.34 -6.75
C ASN A 48 16.04 15.09 -5.24
N ASP A 49 15.59 15.98 -4.36
CA ASP A 49 15.59 15.71 -2.91
C ASP A 49 14.69 14.51 -2.60
N ILE A 50 15.11 13.71 -1.63
CA ILE A 50 14.28 12.64 -1.05
C ILE A 50 13.22 13.28 -0.16
N VAL A 51 11.96 12.92 -0.37
CA VAL A 51 10.83 13.42 0.44
C VAL A 51 10.38 12.42 1.49
N LEU A 52 10.50 11.13 1.16
CA LEU A 52 10.12 10.00 2.00
C LEU A 52 11.10 8.86 1.75
N SER A 53 11.49 8.16 2.81
CA SER A 53 12.20 6.88 2.72
C SER A 53 11.54 5.86 3.62
N VAL A 54 11.35 4.65 3.08
CA VAL A 54 10.70 3.54 3.75
C VAL A 54 11.67 2.36 3.74
N PRO A 55 12.18 1.91 4.89
CA PRO A 55 12.96 0.69 4.96
C PRO A 55 12.16 -0.48 4.41
N LEU A 56 12.76 -1.37 3.62
CA LEU A 56 12.04 -2.54 3.09
C LEU A 56 11.42 -3.39 4.20
N ARG A 57 12.07 -3.48 5.36
CA ARG A 57 11.55 -4.17 6.55
C ARG A 57 10.25 -3.58 7.11
N ALA A 58 9.94 -2.32 6.79
CA ALA A 58 8.72 -1.63 7.22
C ALA A 58 7.57 -1.77 6.20
N THR A 59 7.81 -2.38 5.05
CA THR A 59 6.76 -2.71 4.07
C THR A 59 5.92 -3.89 4.55
N PHE A 60 4.75 -4.07 3.96
CA PHE A 60 3.92 -5.27 4.14
C PHE A 60 3.95 -6.10 2.87
N SER A 61 4.67 -7.20 2.92
CA SER A 61 4.93 -8.12 1.83
C SER A 61 5.00 -9.56 2.35
N PHE A 62 5.14 -10.52 1.45
CA PHE A 62 5.35 -11.92 1.81
C PHE A 62 6.53 -12.13 2.78
N LEU A 63 7.56 -11.30 2.65
CA LEU A 63 8.76 -11.39 3.48
C LEU A 63 8.47 -11.16 4.97
N ASN A 64 7.42 -10.41 5.31
CA ASN A 64 7.09 -10.13 6.70
C ASN A 64 6.60 -11.36 7.47
N PHE A 65 6.11 -12.40 6.78
CA PHE A 65 5.48 -13.55 7.42
C PHE A 65 5.97 -14.91 6.96
N GLU A 66 6.84 -14.96 5.94
CA GLU A 66 7.45 -16.21 5.48
C GLU A 66 7.93 -17.08 6.66
N TYR A 67 8.68 -16.44 7.57
CA TYR A 67 9.29 -17.08 8.73
C TYR A 67 8.43 -17.06 9.99
N GLU A 68 7.22 -16.47 9.96
CA GLU A 68 6.32 -16.44 11.12
C GLU A 68 5.86 -17.87 11.43
N ARG A 69 6.42 -18.49 12.48
CA ARG A 69 6.23 -19.93 12.75
C ARG A 69 4.78 -20.32 12.97
N LYS A 70 3.99 -19.42 13.56
CA LYS A 70 2.59 -19.67 13.93
C LYS A 70 1.60 -19.37 12.80
N PHE A 71 2.02 -18.68 11.74
CA PHE A 71 1.12 -18.34 10.66
C PHE A 71 0.73 -19.60 9.85
N PRO A 72 -0.57 -19.90 9.66
CA PRO A 72 -1.01 -21.19 9.11
C PRO A 72 -0.71 -21.40 7.61
N ILE A 73 -0.55 -20.34 6.82
CA ILE A 73 -0.29 -20.46 5.40
C ILE A 73 1.20 -20.38 5.13
N LYS A 74 1.72 -21.39 4.42
CA LYS A 74 3.09 -21.46 3.93
C LYS A 74 3.06 -21.65 2.42
N VAL A 75 3.70 -20.74 1.70
CA VAL A 75 3.80 -20.78 0.24
C VAL A 75 5.25 -21.05 -0.11
N ALA A 76 5.49 -22.14 -0.84
CA ALA A 76 6.84 -22.44 -1.29
C ALA A 76 7.26 -21.44 -2.40
N PRO A 77 8.57 -21.16 -2.56
CA PRO A 77 9.05 -20.23 -3.58
C PRO A 77 8.60 -20.53 -5.02
N HIS A 78 8.47 -21.81 -5.38
CA HIS A 78 8.00 -22.22 -6.70
C HIS A 78 6.49 -22.09 -6.89
N ASP A 79 5.73 -22.04 -5.79
CA ASP A 79 4.28 -21.90 -5.81
C ASP A 79 3.82 -20.44 -5.76
N TYR A 80 4.72 -19.51 -5.42
CA TYR A 80 4.38 -18.10 -5.15
C TYR A 80 3.55 -17.46 -6.25
N GLY A 81 4.00 -17.57 -7.50
CA GLY A 81 3.34 -17.00 -8.68
C GLY A 81 2.34 -17.94 -9.35
N LEU A 82 2.00 -19.09 -8.75
CA LEU A 82 1.00 -19.99 -9.31
C LEU A 82 -0.41 -19.43 -9.04
N SER A 83 -1.17 -19.23 -10.13
CA SER A 83 -2.55 -18.77 -10.07
C SER A 83 -3.44 -19.74 -9.30
N LEU A 84 -4.37 -19.19 -8.52
CA LEU A 84 -5.39 -19.95 -7.82
C LEU A 84 -6.51 -20.35 -8.78
N SER A 85 -6.76 -21.64 -8.96
CA SER A 85 -7.82 -22.15 -9.85
C SER A 85 -9.22 -21.70 -9.44
N TRP A 86 -9.41 -21.38 -8.14
CA TRP A 86 -10.67 -20.96 -7.53
C TRP A 86 -10.73 -19.45 -7.27
N TRP A 87 -9.66 -18.72 -7.55
CA TRP A 87 -9.61 -17.25 -7.49
C TRP A 87 -8.82 -16.72 -8.69
N PRO A 88 -9.48 -16.42 -9.83
CA PRO A 88 -8.80 -16.19 -11.11
C PRO A 88 -7.89 -14.95 -11.12
N ASP A 89 -8.06 -14.07 -10.14
CA ASP A 89 -7.35 -12.80 -10.00
C ASP A 89 -6.11 -12.86 -9.07
N LEU A 90 -5.90 -13.98 -8.35
CA LEU A 90 -4.85 -14.09 -7.34
C LEU A 90 -3.90 -15.27 -7.63
N ASP A 91 -2.65 -15.08 -7.25
CA ASP A 91 -1.69 -16.15 -7.02
C ASP A 91 -1.60 -16.50 -5.53
N TRP A 92 -0.90 -17.60 -5.21
CA TRP A 92 -0.70 -18.02 -3.82
C TRP A 92 0.02 -16.98 -2.97
N GLY A 93 0.99 -16.26 -3.55
CA GLY A 93 1.77 -15.24 -2.86
C GLY A 93 0.92 -14.07 -2.36
N THR A 94 0.09 -13.53 -3.26
CA THR A 94 -0.82 -12.42 -2.99
C THR A 94 -1.95 -12.86 -2.07
N PHE A 95 -2.50 -14.07 -2.26
CA PHE A 95 -3.50 -14.62 -1.35
C PHE A 95 -2.95 -14.76 0.07
N ALA A 96 -1.72 -15.29 0.24
CA ALA A 96 -1.08 -15.41 1.54
C ALA A 96 -0.81 -14.04 2.19
N LEU A 97 -0.44 -13.02 1.41
CA LEU A 97 -0.29 -11.65 1.90
C LEU A 97 -1.60 -11.09 2.43
N ILE A 98 -2.69 -11.21 1.68
CA ILE A 98 -4.01 -10.73 2.10
C ILE A 98 -4.44 -11.48 3.37
N ALA A 99 -4.35 -12.82 3.37
CA ALA A 99 -4.66 -13.66 4.52
C ALA A 99 -3.89 -13.26 5.78
N TRP A 100 -2.60 -13.00 5.64
CA TRP A 100 -1.76 -12.58 6.76
C TRP A 100 -2.18 -11.20 7.29
N LEU A 101 -2.39 -10.21 6.40
CA LEU A 101 -2.90 -8.91 6.79
C LEU A 101 -4.26 -9.02 7.49
N THR A 102 -5.14 -9.91 7.02
CA THR A 102 -6.46 -10.15 7.62
C THR A 102 -6.32 -10.67 9.03
N SER A 103 -5.48 -11.68 9.23
CA SER A 103 -5.20 -12.21 10.57
C SER A 103 -4.64 -11.13 11.50
N LYS A 104 -3.69 -10.30 11.03
CA LYS A 104 -3.12 -9.21 11.84
C LYS A 104 -4.14 -8.12 12.18
N SER A 105 -5.06 -7.80 11.27
CA SER A 105 -6.10 -6.80 11.52
C SER A 105 -7.12 -7.26 12.57
N LEU A 106 -7.43 -8.56 12.60
CA LEU A 106 -8.43 -9.15 13.49
C LEU A 106 -7.88 -9.52 14.87
N GLN A 107 -6.58 -9.74 14.99
CA GLN A 107 -5.94 -9.99 16.27
C GLN A 107 -6.12 -8.77 17.20
N ARG A 108 -6.72 -9.00 18.37
CA ARG A 108 -7.20 -7.97 19.32
C ARG A 108 -6.12 -7.13 20.02
N ASN A 109 -4.89 -7.08 19.49
CA ASN A 109 -3.88 -6.18 20.02
C ASN A 109 -3.88 -4.88 19.19
N PRO A 110 -4.55 -3.80 19.66
CA PRO A 110 -4.64 -2.54 18.91
C PRO A 110 -3.28 -1.89 18.64
N ASN A 111 -2.23 -2.31 19.34
CA ASN A 111 -0.88 -1.74 19.23
C ASN A 111 0.02 -2.49 18.23
N THR A 112 -0.39 -3.65 17.69
CA THR A 112 0.52 -4.46 16.84
C THR A 112 0.61 -3.98 15.41
N ASN A 113 -0.38 -3.21 14.91
CA ASN A 113 -0.28 -2.67 13.55
C ASN A 113 -1.07 -1.35 13.34
N PRO A 114 -0.55 -0.22 13.87
CA PRO A 114 -1.15 1.10 13.69
C PRO A 114 -1.39 1.49 12.22
N TYR A 115 -0.57 0.98 11.31
CA TYR A 115 -0.76 1.20 9.88
C TYR A 115 -2.09 0.63 9.37
N ILE A 116 -2.35 -0.66 9.59
CA ILE A 116 -3.60 -1.30 9.15
C ILE A 116 -4.82 -0.58 9.76
N GLN A 117 -4.72 -0.11 11.02
CA GLN A 117 -5.82 0.60 11.66
C GLN A 117 -6.05 2.03 11.12
N ALA A 118 -5.01 2.65 10.55
CA ALA A 118 -5.07 3.96 9.95
C ALA A 118 -5.56 3.94 8.49
N LEU A 119 -5.56 2.77 7.85
CA LEU A 119 -6.06 2.58 6.50
C LEU A 119 -7.55 3.00 6.40
N PRO A 120 -7.97 3.62 5.28
CA PRO A 120 -9.36 3.95 5.06
C PRO A 120 -10.25 2.71 5.12
N ARG A 121 -11.20 2.70 6.07
CA ARG A 121 -12.24 1.66 6.17
C ARG A 121 -13.30 1.84 5.09
N TYR A 122 -13.45 3.07 4.60
CA TYR A 122 -14.22 3.41 3.42
C TYR A 122 -13.19 3.88 2.39
N MET A 123 -13.01 3.13 1.31
CA MET A 123 -12.31 3.66 0.15
C MET A 123 -13.26 4.60 -0.59
N ASP A 124 -12.74 5.68 -1.15
CA ASP A 124 -13.46 6.44 -2.18
C ASP A 124 -13.64 5.59 -3.46
N SER A 125 -12.98 4.42 -3.54
CA SER A 125 -13.46 3.28 -4.34
C SER A 125 -14.69 2.72 -3.64
N PRO A 126 -15.84 2.75 -4.28
CA PRO A 126 -17.08 2.93 -3.58
C PRO A 126 -17.50 1.66 -2.83
N GLN A 127 -17.22 1.59 -1.52
CA GLN A 127 -17.88 0.58 -0.69
C GLN A 127 -19.38 0.86 -0.51
N SER A 128 -19.84 2.09 -0.80
CA SER A 128 -21.26 2.46 -0.90
C SER A 128 -21.80 2.44 -2.34
N ASP A 129 -21.01 2.89 -3.31
CA ASP A 129 -21.43 3.12 -4.71
C ASP A 129 -20.87 2.08 -5.72
N ALA A 130 -20.21 0.99 -5.29
CA ALA A 130 -19.99 -0.18 -6.16
C ALA A 130 -21.33 -0.85 -6.52
N LEU A 131 -22.42 -0.37 -5.92
CA LEU A 131 -23.80 -0.57 -6.34
C LEU A 131 -24.24 0.33 -7.51
N GLU A 132 -23.54 1.42 -7.82
CA GLU A 132 -23.88 2.36 -8.90
C GLU A 132 -23.27 1.99 -10.26
N ASN A 133 -22.11 1.30 -10.30
CA ASN A 133 -21.58 0.75 -11.56
C ASN A 133 -20.89 -0.62 -11.38
N PRO A 134 -21.63 -1.75 -11.45
CA PRO A 134 -21.05 -3.09 -11.36
C PRO A 134 -20.09 -3.45 -12.51
N ASN A 135 -20.03 -2.63 -13.57
CA ASN A 135 -19.13 -2.82 -14.69
C ASN A 135 -17.78 -2.09 -14.53
N ALA A 136 -17.60 -1.29 -13.47
CA ALA A 136 -16.29 -0.74 -13.16
C ALA A 136 -15.34 -1.88 -12.72
N PRO A 137 -14.07 -1.89 -13.14
CA PRO A 137 -13.07 -2.88 -12.74
C PRO A 137 -13.04 -3.24 -11.24
N PHE A 138 -13.13 -2.29 -10.31
CA PHE A 138 -13.23 -2.62 -8.87
C PHE A 138 -14.54 -3.33 -8.50
N GLY A 139 -15.65 -2.99 -9.15
CA GLY A 139 -16.93 -3.71 -9.03
C GLY A 139 -16.83 -5.16 -9.52
N ILE A 140 -16.09 -5.38 -10.61
CA ILE A 140 -15.77 -6.70 -11.16
C ILE A 140 -14.87 -7.49 -10.19
N LEU A 141 -13.78 -6.90 -9.69
CA LEU A 141 -12.88 -7.53 -8.73
C LEU A 141 -13.59 -7.92 -7.43
N ARG A 142 -14.49 -7.06 -6.93
CA ARG A 142 -15.32 -7.37 -5.76
C ARG A 142 -16.29 -8.52 -6.06
N SER A 143 -16.86 -8.58 -7.25
CA SER A 143 -17.75 -9.66 -7.67
C SER A 143 -17.01 -11.00 -7.79
N ILE A 144 -15.81 -10.98 -8.38
CA ILE A 144 -14.89 -12.13 -8.44
C ILE A 144 -14.55 -12.60 -7.02
N ALA A 145 -14.20 -11.68 -6.12
CA ALA A 145 -13.89 -12.01 -4.73
C ALA A 145 -15.09 -12.66 -4.04
N LEU A 146 -16.29 -12.06 -4.12
CA LEU A 146 -17.50 -12.60 -3.52
C LEU A 146 -17.88 -13.98 -4.08
N GLN A 147 -17.62 -14.25 -5.37
CA GLN A 147 -17.83 -15.56 -5.97
C GLN A 147 -16.79 -16.57 -5.47
N SER A 148 -15.51 -16.19 -5.48
CA SER A 148 -14.39 -17.04 -5.07
C SER A 148 -14.47 -17.41 -3.60
N MET A 149 -14.95 -16.50 -2.74
CA MET A 149 -15.19 -16.73 -1.32
C MET A 149 -16.32 -17.72 -1.02
N ARG A 150 -17.16 -18.07 -2.02
CA ARG A 150 -18.19 -19.12 -1.89
C ARG A 150 -17.67 -20.50 -2.29
N SER A 151 -16.46 -20.59 -2.87
CA SER A 151 -15.85 -21.86 -3.26
C SER A 151 -15.52 -22.71 -2.03
N LYS A 152 -15.48 -24.04 -2.22
CA LYS A 152 -15.09 -24.97 -1.16
C LYS A 152 -13.62 -24.78 -0.81
N GLU A 153 -12.80 -24.53 -1.81
CA GLU A 153 -11.36 -24.31 -1.72
C GLU A 153 -11.02 -23.10 -0.85
N TYR A 154 -11.74 -21.98 -1.02
CA TYR A 154 -11.58 -20.82 -0.14
C TYR A 154 -11.93 -21.15 1.31
N VAL A 155 -13.06 -21.83 1.53
CA VAL A 155 -13.52 -22.21 2.89
C VAL A 155 -12.47 -23.08 3.58
N GLU A 156 -11.93 -24.06 2.88
CA GLU A 156 -10.87 -24.95 3.37
C GLU A 156 -9.55 -24.20 3.62
N ALA A 157 -9.11 -23.35 2.69
CA ALA A 157 -7.85 -22.60 2.80
C ALA A 157 -7.84 -21.58 3.95
N THR A 158 -9.02 -21.11 4.38
CA THR A 158 -9.14 -20.05 5.39
C THR A 158 -9.59 -20.53 6.77
N GLU A 159 -9.94 -21.80 6.93
CA GLU A 159 -10.44 -22.36 8.21
C GLU A 159 -9.40 -22.22 9.35
N SER A 160 -8.14 -22.57 9.07
CA SER A 160 -7.05 -22.40 10.03
C SER A 160 -6.74 -20.94 10.33
N LEU A 161 -6.96 -20.03 9.37
CA LEU A 161 -6.75 -18.60 9.57
C LEU A 161 -7.79 -18.01 10.52
N ILE A 162 -9.06 -18.40 10.39
CA ILE A 162 -10.14 -17.96 11.28
C ILE A 162 -9.85 -18.35 12.72
N THR A 163 -9.38 -19.57 12.91
CA THR A 163 -8.95 -20.07 14.22
C THR A 163 -7.75 -19.26 14.73
N TYR A 164 -6.75 -19.04 13.87
CA TYR A 164 -5.55 -18.27 14.21
C TYR A 164 -5.84 -16.80 14.59
N SER A 165 -6.82 -16.17 13.95
CA SER A 165 -7.23 -14.79 14.24
C SER A 165 -8.24 -14.67 15.38
N ASN A 166 -8.72 -15.80 15.94
CA ASN A 166 -9.77 -15.82 16.95
C ASN A 166 -11.01 -14.99 16.53
N SER A 167 -11.42 -15.17 15.28
CA SER A 167 -12.57 -14.51 14.66
C SER A 167 -13.62 -15.53 14.26
N HIS A 168 -14.80 -15.08 13.86
CA HIS A 168 -15.78 -15.93 13.18
C HIS A 168 -15.75 -15.70 11.66
N ARG A 169 -16.25 -16.68 10.89
CA ARG A 169 -16.28 -16.68 9.41
C ARG A 169 -16.68 -15.34 8.80
N ALA A 170 -17.87 -14.83 9.15
CA ALA A 170 -18.38 -13.60 8.57
C ALA A 170 -17.48 -12.37 8.84
N GLN A 171 -16.87 -12.27 10.02
CA GLN A 171 -15.94 -11.19 10.35
C GLN A 171 -14.64 -11.34 9.55
N PHE A 172 -14.11 -12.56 9.44
CA PHE A 172 -12.93 -12.84 8.65
C PHE A 172 -13.15 -12.50 7.18
N ASP A 173 -14.24 -12.97 6.60
CA ASP A 173 -14.58 -12.76 5.19
C ASP A 173 -14.76 -11.27 4.87
N GLN A 174 -15.42 -10.51 5.75
CA GLN A 174 -15.56 -9.07 5.58
C GLN A 174 -14.21 -8.35 5.60
N GLU A 175 -13.35 -8.70 6.55
CA GLU A 175 -12.02 -8.10 6.69
C GLU A 175 -11.08 -8.52 5.55
N PHE A 176 -11.17 -9.78 5.11
CA PHE A 176 -10.45 -10.31 3.95
C PHE A 176 -10.84 -9.57 2.69
N LEU A 177 -12.13 -9.37 2.44
CA LEU A 177 -12.61 -8.63 1.26
C LEU A 177 -12.13 -7.18 1.28
N TRP A 178 -12.17 -6.52 2.45
CA TRP A 178 -11.62 -5.16 2.59
C TRP A 178 -10.13 -5.15 2.25
N LEU A 179 -9.32 -6.02 2.86
CA LEU A 179 -7.88 -6.07 2.62
C LEU A 179 -7.48 -6.51 1.22
N TYR A 180 -8.24 -7.42 0.60
CA TYR A 180 -8.09 -7.75 -0.82
C TYR A 180 -8.21 -6.48 -1.66
N THR A 181 -9.25 -5.69 -1.44
CA THR A 181 -9.46 -4.43 -2.17
C THR A 181 -8.35 -3.42 -1.89
N MET A 182 -7.86 -3.37 -0.64
CA MET A 182 -6.75 -2.51 -0.23
C MET A 182 -5.43 -2.90 -0.89
N VAL A 183 -5.12 -4.21 -0.94
CA VAL A 183 -3.93 -4.74 -1.61
C VAL A 183 -4.01 -4.41 -3.10
N ARG A 184 -5.10 -4.74 -3.78
CA ARG A 184 -5.24 -4.46 -5.24
C ARG A 184 -5.20 -2.97 -5.60
N SER A 185 -5.52 -2.08 -4.66
CA SER A 185 -5.48 -0.62 -4.89
C SER A 185 -4.18 0.07 -4.48
N ARG A 186 -3.38 -0.53 -3.60
CA ARG A 186 -2.22 0.14 -2.99
C ARG A 186 -0.90 -0.60 -3.14
N SER A 187 -0.93 -1.87 -3.52
CA SER A 187 0.30 -2.65 -3.58
C SER A 187 1.12 -2.32 -4.81
N ILE A 188 2.40 -2.03 -4.64
CA ILE A 188 3.34 -1.88 -5.75
C ILE A 188 4.19 -3.15 -5.91
N PRO A 189 4.66 -3.48 -7.12
CA PRO A 189 5.61 -4.57 -7.32
C PRO A 189 6.95 -4.24 -6.65
N LEU A 190 7.43 -5.13 -5.79
CA LEU A 190 8.80 -5.15 -5.26
C LEU A 190 9.79 -5.77 -6.24
N TRP A 191 9.34 -6.79 -6.96
CA TRP A 191 10.12 -7.54 -7.92
C TRP A 191 9.21 -8.21 -8.96
N SER A 192 9.52 -8.01 -10.24
CA SER A 192 8.85 -8.64 -11.38
C SER A 192 9.89 -9.16 -12.37
N SER A 193 9.42 -9.85 -13.43
CA SER A 193 10.26 -10.23 -14.57
C SER A 193 10.90 -9.03 -15.29
N GLN A 194 10.36 -7.82 -15.09
CA GLN A 194 10.88 -6.56 -15.61
C GLN A 194 11.87 -5.87 -14.64
N GLY A 195 12.15 -6.47 -13.48
CA GLY A 195 13.09 -5.97 -12.47
C GLY A 195 12.41 -5.55 -11.16
N GLY A 196 13.19 -4.98 -10.23
CA GLY A 196 12.75 -4.56 -8.91
C GLY A 196 13.92 -4.15 -8.02
N HIS A 197 13.74 -4.05 -6.70
CA HIS A 197 14.88 -3.74 -5.81
C HIS A 197 15.86 -4.92 -5.82
N GLU A 198 17.15 -4.65 -6.03
CA GLU A 198 18.21 -5.68 -6.06
C GLU A 198 18.25 -6.58 -4.81
N ALA A 199 17.81 -6.07 -3.66
CA ALA A 199 17.66 -6.85 -2.43
C ALA A 199 16.75 -8.07 -2.62
N PHE A 200 15.76 -8.01 -3.52
CA PHE A 200 14.84 -9.12 -3.82
C PHE A 200 15.41 -10.10 -4.82
N ARG A 201 16.21 -9.65 -5.80
CA ARG A 201 16.84 -10.51 -6.82
C ARG A 201 17.51 -11.74 -6.21
N ASN A 202 18.21 -11.51 -5.08
CA ASN A 202 19.02 -12.52 -4.43
C ASN A 202 18.25 -13.37 -3.40
N THR A 203 16.97 -13.06 -3.14
CA THR A 203 16.11 -13.88 -2.28
C THR A 203 15.74 -15.19 -2.97
N VAL A 204 15.31 -16.18 -2.19
CA VAL A 204 14.85 -17.46 -2.75
C VAL A 204 13.65 -17.23 -3.68
N TYR A 205 12.72 -16.35 -3.32
CA TYR A 205 11.57 -16.01 -4.17
C TYR A 205 11.99 -15.23 -5.43
N GLY A 206 12.92 -14.27 -5.33
CA GLY A 206 13.40 -13.50 -6.49
C GLY A 206 14.06 -14.37 -7.57
N LYS A 207 14.79 -15.40 -7.16
CA LYS A 207 15.37 -16.38 -8.09
C LYS A 207 14.33 -17.27 -8.76
N HIS A 208 13.21 -17.53 -8.09
CA HIS A 208 12.13 -18.36 -8.61
C HIS A 208 11.08 -17.55 -9.39
N SER A 209 10.92 -16.25 -9.13
CA SER A 209 10.04 -15.35 -9.87
C SER A 209 10.51 -15.07 -11.30
N GLU A 210 11.78 -15.31 -11.63
CA GLU A 210 12.22 -15.33 -13.03
C GLU A 210 11.55 -16.46 -13.85
N ASN A 211 11.05 -17.50 -13.15
CA ASN A 211 10.39 -18.66 -13.76
C ASN A 211 8.88 -18.75 -13.42
N SER A 212 8.36 -17.86 -12.58
CA SER A 212 6.94 -17.82 -12.22
C SER A 212 6.33 -16.51 -12.69
N ASN A 213 5.13 -16.54 -13.24
CA ASN A 213 4.45 -15.37 -13.79
C ASN A 213 3.91 -14.40 -12.70
N GLY A 214 4.39 -14.51 -11.45
CA GLY A 214 3.86 -13.76 -10.31
C GLY A 214 4.77 -12.60 -9.91
N ASP A 215 4.20 -11.41 -9.82
CA ASP A 215 4.86 -10.23 -9.27
C ASP A 215 4.85 -10.30 -7.75
N MET A 216 6.02 -10.12 -7.13
CA MET A 216 6.08 -9.95 -5.69
C MET A 216 5.60 -8.55 -5.33
N CYS A 217 4.41 -8.46 -4.76
CA CYS A 217 3.81 -7.18 -4.38
C CYS A 217 4.05 -6.83 -2.90
N CYS A 218 4.04 -5.53 -2.60
CA CYS A 218 3.97 -5.05 -1.23
C CYS A 218 3.12 -3.81 -1.10
N ILE A 219 2.61 -3.60 0.11
CA ILE A 219 2.11 -2.31 0.52
C ILE A 219 3.26 -1.55 1.18
N VAL A 220 3.49 -0.30 0.73
CA VAL A 220 4.52 0.57 1.27
C VAL A 220 3.87 1.67 2.10
N PRO A 221 3.94 1.59 3.44
CA PRO A 221 3.30 2.58 4.30
C PRO A 221 3.79 3.99 4.03
N MET A 222 2.90 4.97 4.18
CA MET A 222 3.12 6.39 3.90
C MET A 222 3.24 6.72 2.41
N LEU A 223 3.91 5.88 1.62
CA LEU A 223 3.98 6.02 0.17
C LEU A 223 2.59 5.81 -0.45
N ASP A 224 1.82 4.84 0.05
CA ASP A 224 0.45 4.54 -0.37
C ASP A 224 -0.57 5.67 -0.09
N MET A 225 -0.13 6.73 0.59
CA MET A 225 -0.91 7.96 0.81
C MET A 225 -0.64 9.04 -0.25
N ILE A 226 0.33 8.83 -1.15
CA ILE A 226 0.60 9.73 -2.26
C ILE A 226 -0.46 9.47 -3.34
N ASN A 227 -1.17 10.52 -3.75
CA ASN A 227 -2.25 10.36 -4.71
C ASN A 227 -1.72 10.23 -6.14
N HIS A 228 -2.49 9.53 -6.99
CA HIS A 228 -2.17 9.40 -8.40
C HIS A 228 -2.32 10.72 -9.16
N ALA A 229 -1.35 11.06 -10.01
CA ALA A 229 -1.55 11.93 -11.17
C ALA A 229 -0.58 11.54 -12.28
N SER A 230 -1.07 11.29 -13.49
CA SER A 230 -0.21 10.93 -14.62
C SER A 230 0.53 12.13 -15.20
N ALA A 231 -0.17 13.23 -15.51
CA ALA A 231 0.44 14.44 -16.09
C ALA A 231 1.11 15.36 -15.05
N ASP A 232 0.52 15.46 -13.85
CA ASP A 232 0.98 16.38 -12.80
C ASP A 232 1.86 15.69 -11.74
N ALA A 233 2.42 14.51 -12.06
CA ALA A 233 3.32 13.80 -11.15
C ALA A 233 4.51 14.69 -10.79
N ASN A 234 4.68 14.94 -9.49
CA ASN A 234 5.73 15.79 -8.96
C ASN A 234 6.71 15.02 -8.06
N VAL A 235 6.43 13.75 -7.82
CA VAL A 235 7.34 12.81 -7.16
C VAL A 235 7.42 11.48 -7.91
N SER A 236 8.53 10.77 -7.72
CA SER A 236 8.79 9.43 -8.27
C SER A 236 9.31 8.49 -7.18
N ILE A 237 9.08 7.19 -7.34
CA ILE A 237 9.67 6.16 -6.48
C ILE A 237 10.94 5.63 -7.11
N GLY A 238 11.94 5.35 -6.28
CA GLY A 238 13.10 4.58 -6.69
C GLY A 238 13.72 3.83 -5.54
N PHE A 239 14.81 3.15 -5.87
CA PHE A 239 15.68 2.48 -4.91
C PHE A 239 17.00 3.28 -4.84
N PRO A 240 17.41 3.74 -3.65
CA PRO A 240 18.65 4.48 -3.51
C PRO A 240 19.87 3.56 -3.71
N GLY A 241 20.96 4.13 -4.22
CA GLY A 241 22.27 3.48 -4.17
C GLY A 241 22.84 3.50 -2.75
N GLU A 242 23.94 2.77 -2.54
CA GLU A 242 24.52 2.54 -1.20
C GLU A 242 24.85 3.84 -0.44
N GLU A 243 25.49 4.81 -1.09
CA GLU A 243 25.85 6.10 -0.48
C GLU A 243 24.62 6.86 0.04
N VAL A 244 23.53 6.84 -0.74
CA VAL A 244 22.29 7.50 -0.37
C VAL A 244 21.60 6.74 0.76
N SER A 245 21.67 5.40 0.76
CA SER A 245 21.18 4.60 1.89
C SER A 245 21.94 4.90 3.18
N ASP A 246 23.25 5.08 3.13
CA ASP A 246 24.06 5.45 4.29
C ASP A 246 23.67 6.83 4.82
N LEU A 247 23.48 7.81 3.92
CA LEU A 247 22.97 9.13 4.30
C LEU A 247 21.58 9.06 4.94
N ILE A 248 20.67 8.22 4.44
CA ILE A 248 19.34 8.01 5.04
C ILE A 248 19.50 7.47 6.47
N ILE A 249 20.36 6.47 6.67
CA ILE A 249 20.62 5.86 7.98
C ILE A 249 21.19 6.91 8.96
N GLU A 250 22.14 7.72 8.51
CA GLU A 250 22.74 8.79 9.33
C GLU A 250 21.73 9.89 9.69
N HIS A 251 20.83 10.25 8.76
CA HIS A 251 19.84 11.31 8.95
C HIS A 251 18.56 10.84 9.66
N SER A 252 18.27 9.53 9.68
CA SER A 252 17.22 8.97 10.51
C SER A 252 17.61 9.10 11.98
N ALA A 253 17.04 10.10 12.67
CA ALA A 253 17.29 10.41 14.09
C ALA A 253 17.02 9.23 15.06
N SER A 254 16.37 8.18 14.57
CA SER A 254 16.38 6.87 15.19
C SER A 254 17.61 6.10 14.70
N LYS A 255 18.63 5.97 15.57
CA LYS A 255 19.31 4.67 15.66
C LYS A 255 18.19 3.64 15.56
N PRO A 256 18.23 2.67 14.63
CA PRO A 256 17.17 1.68 14.54
C PRO A 256 16.99 1.21 15.98
N VAL A 257 15.82 1.51 16.57
CA VAL A 257 15.50 0.91 17.85
C VAL A 257 15.73 -0.56 17.52
N GLU A 258 16.64 -1.20 18.24
CA GLU A 258 16.54 -2.65 18.43
C GLU A 258 15.20 -2.80 19.12
N VAL A 259 14.12 -2.68 18.34
CA VAL A 259 12.86 -3.30 18.63
C VAL A 259 13.36 -4.71 18.81
N ASP A 260 13.29 -5.17 20.05
CA ASP A 260 13.55 -6.55 20.40
C ASP A 260 12.52 -7.34 19.57
N LEU A 261 12.91 -7.64 18.33
CA LEU A 261 12.16 -8.42 17.36
C LEU A 261 12.37 -9.91 17.70
N SER A 262 12.61 -10.21 18.99
CA SER A 262 12.40 -11.50 19.62
C SER A 262 10.91 -11.82 19.56
N ASP A 263 10.46 -12.23 18.37
CA ASP A 263 10.02 -13.61 18.17
C ASP A 263 9.22 -13.79 16.89
N ASP A 264 8.79 -12.73 16.17
CA ASP A 264 7.88 -12.95 15.02
C ASP A 264 8.02 -11.99 13.81
N PHE A 265 8.98 -11.03 13.79
CA PHE A 265 9.02 -9.99 12.72
C PHE A 265 10.39 -9.68 12.10
N CYS A 266 11.42 -10.47 12.36
CA CYS A 266 12.76 -10.20 11.84
C CYS A 266 13.05 -11.00 10.57
N LEU A 267 13.11 -10.30 9.44
CA LEU A 267 13.70 -10.75 8.18
C LEU A 267 15.23 -10.83 8.31
N PRO A 268 15.86 -12.00 8.51
CA PRO A 268 17.30 -12.08 8.78
C PRO A 268 18.16 -11.80 7.53
N ARG A 269 17.54 -11.43 6.40
CA ARG A 269 18.17 -11.46 5.06
C ARG A 269 17.97 -10.21 4.21
N ILE A 270 17.19 -9.22 4.65
CA ILE A 270 17.11 -7.95 3.93
C ILE A 270 18.16 -7.01 4.51
N SER A 271 19.01 -6.45 3.64
CA SER A 271 20.03 -5.47 4.05
C SER A 271 19.38 -4.32 4.83
N PRO A 272 19.96 -3.88 5.96
CA PRO A 272 19.49 -2.69 6.66
C PRO A 272 19.61 -1.42 5.79
N LYS A 273 20.37 -1.47 4.69
CA LYS A 273 20.51 -0.40 3.69
C LYS A 273 19.46 -0.44 2.58
N ALA A 274 18.48 -1.34 2.64
CA ALA A 274 17.48 -1.48 1.59
C ALA A 274 16.25 -0.60 1.87
N PHE A 275 16.03 0.38 1.00
CA PHE A 275 14.97 1.38 1.16
C PHE A 275 14.20 1.57 -0.14
N ILE A 276 12.94 1.97 0.01
CA ILE A 276 12.15 2.59 -1.05
C ILE A 276 12.18 4.09 -0.78
N VAL A 277 12.59 4.89 -1.76
CA VAL A 277 12.61 6.36 -1.63
C VAL A 277 11.63 6.99 -2.58
N VAL A 278 11.00 8.06 -2.11
CA VAL A 278 10.25 8.99 -2.96
C VAL A 278 11.11 10.21 -3.16
N ARG A 279 11.29 10.64 -4.40
CA ARG A 279 12.09 11.81 -4.79
C ARG A 279 11.24 12.85 -5.50
N ALA A 280 11.48 14.12 -5.22
CA ALA A 280 10.92 15.21 -5.99
C ALA A 280 11.48 15.21 -7.41
N VAL A 281 10.62 15.26 -8.44
CA VAL A 281 11.07 15.33 -9.84
C VAL A 281 11.35 16.77 -10.30
N GLN A 282 10.88 17.73 -9.52
CA GLN A 282 11.00 19.17 -9.75
C GLN A 282 11.04 19.90 -8.41
N ASP A 283 11.36 21.20 -8.41
CA ASP A 283 11.23 22.02 -7.20
C ASP A 283 9.76 22.08 -6.76
N LEU A 284 9.52 21.79 -5.48
CA LEU A 284 8.18 21.75 -4.89
C LEU A 284 8.04 22.93 -3.92
N PRO A 285 7.16 23.91 -4.20
CA PRO A 285 6.81 24.94 -3.21
C PRO A 285 6.14 24.35 -1.97
N ALA A 286 6.10 25.10 -0.87
CA ALA A 286 5.31 24.73 0.30
C ALA A 286 3.80 24.74 -0.01
N GLY A 287 3.06 23.82 0.59
CA GLY A 287 1.61 23.72 0.50
C GLY A 287 1.08 22.93 -0.70
N ILE A 288 1.95 22.33 -1.52
CA ILE A 288 1.52 21.50 -2.66
C ILE A 288 1.36 20.04 -2.24
N GLU A 289 0.41 19.36 -2.87
CA GLU A 289 0.21 17.92 -2.71
C GLU A 289 1.31 17.15 -3.45
N LEU A 290 1.84 16.10 -2.83
CA LEU A 290 2.70 15.13 -3.49
C LEU A 290 1.83 14.22 -4.38
N LEU A 291 2.17 14.16 -5.66
CA LEU A 291 1.43 13.42 -6.68
C LEU A 291 2.39 12.52 -7.46
N MET A 292 1.95 11.31 -7.74
CA MET A 292 2.79 10.28 -8.36
C MET A 292 2.11 9.60 -9.52
N ASN A 293 2.88 9.25 -10.54
CA ASN A 293 2.39 8.46 -11.64
C ASN A 293 2.44 6.95 -11.32
N TYR A 294 1.33 6.38 -10.86
CA TYR A 294 1.22 4.93 -10.64
C TYR A 294 1.25 4.09 -11.93
N ASN A 295 0.93 4.67 -13.08
CA ASN A 295 0.89 3.97 -14.36
C ASN A 295 2.26 3.42 -14.74
N ALA A 296 3.32 4.09 -14.28
CA ALA A 296 4.70 3.62 -14.43
C ALA A 296 4.94 2.23 -13.78
N PHE A 297 4.13 1.83 -12.80
CA PHE A 297 4.26 0.54 -12.10
C PHE A 297 3.31 -0.54 -12.63
N TYR A 298 2.07 -0.15 -12.94
CA TYR A 298 1.04 -1.09 -13.40
C TYR A 298 1.03 -1.27 -14.92
N GLY A 299 1.77 -0.45 -15.67
CA GLY A 299 1.73 -0.43 -17.14
C GLY A 299 0.38 -0.01 -17.70
N PHE A 300 -0.44 0.69 -16.90
CA PHE A 300 -1.73 1.21 -17.32
C PHE A 300 -1.55 2.45 -18.19
N ASP A 301 -2.46 2.71 -19.13
CA ASP A 301 -2.69 4.07 -19.58
C ASP A 301 -3.67 4.77 -18.62
N GLU A 302 -3.89 6.07 -18.79
CA GLU A 302 -4.76 6.84 -17.89
C GLU A 302 -6.22 6.36 -17.95
N GLU A 303 -6.67 5.84 -19.10
CA GLU A 303 -8.02 5.30 -19.25
C GLU A 303 -8.18 4.00 -18.47
N ILE A 304 -7.20 3.11 -18.56
CA ILE A 304 -7.13 1.88 -17.77
C ILE A 304 -7.00 2.22 -16.30
N PHE A 305 -6.22 3.22 -15.89
CA PHE A 305 -6.13 3.66 -14.49
C PHE A 305 -7.47 4.20 -13.98
N SER A 306 -8.09 5.12 -14.72
CA SER A 306 -9.38 5.71 -14.35
C SER A 306 -10.47 4.65 -14.26
N ALA A 307 -10.51 3.70 -15.19
CA ALA A 307 -11.40 2.56 -15.11
C ALA A 307 -11.02 1.67 -13.91
N TRP A 308 -9.74 1.37 -13.74
CA TRP A 308 -9.23 0.47 -12.70
C TRP A 308 -9.62 0.96 -11.32
N PHE A 309 -9.42 2.26 -11.05
CA PHE A 309 -9.65 2.88 -9.74
C PHE A 309 -11.01 3.56 -9.56
N ASP A 310 -11.87 3.54 -10.59
CA ASP A 310 -13.15 4.25 -10.64
C ASP A 310 -12.99 5.75 -10.31
N ILE A 311 -11.91 6.35 -10.80
CA ILE A 311 -11.59 7.75 -10.61
C ILE A 311 -11.84 8.48 -11.93
N PRO A 312 -12.73 9.48 -11.98
CA PRO A 312 -12.99 10.24 -13.20
C PRO A 312 -11.68 10.82 -13.76
N LEU A 313 -11.50 10.70 -15.08
CA LEU A 313 -10.45 11.41 -15.81
C LEU A 313 -10.55 12.89 -15.44
N ARG A 314 -9.43 13.50 -15.05
CA ARG A 314 -9.39 14.97 -14.94
C ARG A 314 -9.53 15.52 -16.36
N GLU A 315 -10.73 15.97 -16.72
CA GLU A 315 -10.86 16.89 -17.85
C GLU A 315 -10.01 18.13 -17.55
N GLY A 316 -9.11 18.45 -18.49
CA GLY A 316 -8.00 19.36 -18.26
C GLY A 316 -8.41 20.68 -17.63
N LEU A 317 -7.58 21.16 -16.70
CA LEU A 317 -7.52 22.57 -16.34
C LEU A 317 -7.09 23.35 -17.58
N SER A 318 -8.03 23.66 -18.47
CA SER A 318 -7.81 24.67 -19.50
C SER A 318 -7.59 25.99 -18.77
N GLN A 319 -6.42 26.59 -18.99
CA GLN A 319 -6.07 27.93 -18.56
C GLN A 319 -7.24 28.90 -18.81
N GLY A 320 -7.72 29.57 -17.77
CA GLY A 320 -8.82 30.52 -17.92
C GLY A 320 -9.39 31.03 -16.60
N ASP A 321 -8.73 32.03 -16.05
CA ASP A 321 -9.18 33.02 -15.07
C ASP A 321 -9.71 32.60 -13.69
N GLY A 322 -9.28 33.39 -12.69
CA GLY A 322 -9.52 33.13 -11.28
C GLY A 322 -10.99 33.19 -10.87
N ARG A 323 -11.27 32.42 -9.81
CA ARG A 323 -12.53 32.31 -9.04
C ARG A 323 -13.63 31.53 -9.74
N GLN A 324 -13.77 30.26 -9.37
CA GLN A 324 -15.10 29.65 -9.28
C GLN A 324 -15.27 28.91 -7.95
N GLU A 325 -16.28 29.33 -7.19
CA GLU A 325 -16.81 28.64 -6.02
C GLU A 325 -17.46 27.32 -6.45
N PHE A 326 -17.10 26.21 -5.79
CA PHE A 326 -17.80 24.94 -5.94
C PHE A 326 -19.16 25.00 -5.23
N LYS A 327 -20.26 25.11 -5.99
CA LYS A 327 -21.61 24.85 -5.48
C LYS A 327 -21.99 23.40 -5.74
N TYR A 328 -21.99 22.58 -4.69
CA TYR A 328 -22.64 21.26 -4.73
C TYR A 328 -24.15 21.44 -4.83
N ARG A 329 -24.74 20.95 -5.92
CA ARG A 329 -26.20 20.83 -6.07
C ARG A 329 -26.62 19.47 -5.49
N MET A 330 -26.98 19.46 -4.21
CA MET A 330 -27.65 18.31 -3.59
C MET A 330 -28.98 18.08 -4.33
N LYS A 331 -29.08 17.00 -5.11
CA LYS A 331 -30.39 16.52 -5.57
C LYS A 331 -31.04 15.78 -4.41
N LYS A 332 -32.18 16.30 -3.94
CA LYS A 332 -33.12 15.54 -3.11
C LYS A 332 -33.70 14.40 -3.96
N GLY A 333 -33.54 13.17 -3.49
CA GLY A 333 -34.32 12.01 -3.84
C GLY A 333 -34.70 11.34 -2.53
#